data_AF-A0A3M1J1V7-F1
#
_entry.id   AF-A0A3M1J1V7-F1
#
_cell.length_a   1.000
_cell.length_b   1.000
_cell.length_c   1.000
_cell.angle_alpha   90.00
_cell.angle_beta   90.00
_cell.angle_gamma   90.00
#
_symmetry.space_group_name_H-M   'P 1'
#
loop_
_entity.id
_entity.type
_entity.pdbx_description
1 polymer ?
#
loop_
_entity_poly.entity_id
_entity_poly.type
_entity_poly.pdbx_seq_one_letter_code
_entity_poly.pdbx_strand_id
1 'polypeptide(L)'
;HVIAATPFTPPCPVRILHGMQDPDVPWRHGARLTRLLHSDDLEMHLVADGEHRLSRPQDIARLLSLIEAAEQAHPPRPGGQ
;
A
#
# COMPACT_ATOMS: atom_id res chain seq x y z
N HIS A 1 -6.82 12.04 11.07
CA HIS A 1 -5.72 11.36 10.34
C HIS A 1 -4.58 12.33 10.06
N VAL A 2 -3.45 12.16 10.76
CA VAL A 2 -2.24 12.95 10.52
C VAL A 2 -1.42 12.25 9.43
N ILE A 3 -0.95 13.00 8.45
CA ILE A 3 -0.07 12.52 7.38
C ILE A 3 1.21 13.36 7.47
N ALA A 4 2.37 12.70 7.34
CA ALA A 4 3.68 13.32 7.47
C ALA A 4 3.78 14.63 6.66
N ALA A 5 4.54 15.59 7.18
CA ALA A 5 4.77 16.87 6.50
C ALA A 5 6.03 16.84 5.60
N THR A 6 6.92 15.88 5.85
CA THR A 6 8.20 15.72 5.17
C THR A 6 8.19 14.47 4.29
N PRO A 7 8.84 14.50 3.12
CA PRO A 7 8.98 13.31 2.31
C PRO A 7 9.81 12.22 3.00
N PHE A 8 9.58 10.97 2.59
CA PHE A 8 10.28 9.78 3.07
C PHE A 8 10.63 8.87 1.90
N THR A 9 11.81 8.22 1.96
CA THR A 9 12.28 7.26 0.97
C THR A 9 12.35 5.88 1.61
N PRO A 10 11.33 5.02 1.39
CA PRO A 10 11.35 3.64 1.85
C PRO A 10 12.51 2.87 1.22
N PRO A 11 13.29 2.08 2.00
CA PRO A 11 14.34 1.22 1.46
C PRO A 11 13.79 -0.10 0.88
N CYS A 12 12.48 -0.17 0.60
CA CYS A 12 11.75 -1.37 0.18
C CYS A 12 10.54 -1.01 -0.71
N PRO A 13 9.97 -1.97 -1.45
CA PRO A 13 8.73 -1.79 -2.18
C PRO A 13 7.58 -1.41 -1.27
N VAL A 14 6.69 -0.55 -1.75
CA VAL A 14 5.49 -0.15 -1.03
C VAL A 14 4.25 -0.48 -1.85
N ARG A 15 3.30 -1.17 -1.24
CA ARG A 15 1.97 -1.44 -1.79
C ARG A 15 0.92 -0.88 -0.83
N ILE A 16 0.08 0.03 -1.31
CA ILE A 16 -1.03 0.60 -0.55
C ILE A 16 -2.32 0.04 -1.11
N LEU A 17 -3.13 -0.64 -0.30
CA LEU A 17 -4.46 -1.11 -0.66
C LEU A 17 -5.51 -0.30 0.11
N HIS A 18 -6.46 0.35 -0.58
CA HIS A 18 -7.45 1.23 0.06
C HIS A 18 -8.85 1.08 -0.56
N GLY A 19 -9.88 1.01 0.29
CA GLY A 19 -11.28 0.95 -0.12
C GLY A 19 -11.89 2.33 -0.42
N MET A 20 -12.48 2.52 -1.61
CA MET A 20 -13.05 3.82 -2.00
C MET A 20 -14.36 4.18 -1.27
N GLN A 21 -15.03 3.19 -0.66
CA GLN A 21 -16.24 3.37 0.14
C GLN A 21 -15.95 3.38 1.65
N ASP A 22 -14.69 3.57 2.04
CA ASP A 22 -14.29 3.75 3.43
C ASP A 22 -14.86 5.07 4.00
N PRO A 23 -15.81 5.01 4.96
CA PRO A 23 -16.40 6.20 5.58
C PRO A 23 -15.48 6.83 6.64
N ASP A 24 -14.51 6.08 7.17
CA ASP A 24 -13.66 6.47 8.29
C ASP A 24 -12.35 7.13 7.80
N VAL A 25 -11.82 6.66 6.67
CA VAL A 25 -10.59 7.15 6.05
C VAL A 25 -10.82 7.37 4.55
N PRO A 26 -11.03 8.63 4.10
CA PRO A 26 -11.12 8.93 2.69
C PRO A 26 -9.86 8.50 1.94
N TRP A 27 -10.01 7.78 0.82
CA TRP A 27 -8.90 7.26 0.00
C TRP A 27 -7.89 8.33 -0.45
N ARG A 28 -8.33 9.60 -0.49
CA ARG A 28 -7.47 10.77 -0.77
C ARG A 28 -6.31 10.89 0.22
N HIS A 29 -6.44 10.33 1.42
CA HIS A 29 -5.34 10.24 2.39
C HIS A 29 -4.21 9.34 1.87
N GLY A 30 -4.53 8.16 1.34
CA GLY A 30 -3.55 7.31 0.67
C GLY A 30 -2.90 8.01 -0.52
N ALA A 31 -3.68 8.72 -1.33
CA ALA A 31 -3.15 9.51 -2.45
C ALA A 31 -2.29 10.71 -2.02
N ARG A 32 -2.43 11.20 -0.79
CA ARG A 32 -1.54 12.21 -0.23
C ARG A 32 -0.24 11.58 0.28
N LEU A 33 -0.33 10.40 0.88
CA LEU A 33 0.84 9.63 1.31
C LEU A 33 1.74 9.27 0.12
N THR A 34 1.17 8.85 -1.02
CA THR A 34 1.97 8.51 -2.21
C THR A 34 2.81 9.68 -2.73
N ARG A 35 2.37 10.93 -2.53
CA ARG A 35 3.15 12.13 -2.90
C ARG A 35 4.32 12.41 -1.97
N LEU A 36 4.32 11.83 -0.78
CA LEU A 36 5.38 11.99 0.22
C LEU A 36 6.38 10.84 0.18
N LEU A 37 5.99 9.70 -0.37
CA LEU A 37 6.85 8.54 -0.56
C LEU A 37 7.63 8.68 -1.87
N HIS A 38 8.94 8.90 -1.75
CA HIS A 38 9.85 8.83 -2.89
C HIS A 38 10.40 7.41 -2.97
N SER A 39 9.73 6.56 -3.75
CA SER A 39 10.18 5.21 -4.07
C SER A 39 9.94 4.98 -5.55
N ASP A 40 10.90 4.35 -6.23
CA ASP A 40 10.72 3.89 -7.61
C ASP A 40 9.78 2.69 -7.68
N ASP A 41 9.51 2.05 -6.54
CA ASP A 41 8.66 0.87 -6.40
C ASP A 41 7.52 1.15 -5.39
N LEU A 42 6.56 1.96 -5.84
CA LEU A 42 5.37 2.34 -5.10
C LEU A 42 4.13 2.12 -5.96
N GLU A 43 3.19 1.31 -5.47
CA GLU A 43 1.88 1.14 -6.10
C GLU A 43 0.75 1.43 -5.11
N MET A 44 -0.28 2.11 -5.62
CA MET A 44 -1.52 2.35 -4.89
C MET A 44 -2.68 1.65 -5.60
N HIS A 45 -3.33 0.76 -4.88
CA HIS A 45 -4.43 -0.08 -5.32
C HIS A 45 -5.73 0.39 -4.66
N LEU A 46 -6.69 0.80 -5.49
CA LEU A 46 -8.00 1.27 -5.04
C LEU A 46 -9.07 0.23 -5.32
N VAL A 47 -9.79 -0.19 -4.29
CA VAL A 47 -10.94 -1.09 -4.41
C VAL A 47 -12.20 -0.23 -4.45
N ALA A 48 -12.82 -0.12 -5.63
CA ALA A 48 -13.96 0.78 -5.88
C ALA A 48 -15.15 0.56 -4.94
N ASP A 49 -15.39 -0.69 -4.54
CA ASP A 49 -16.45 -1.12 -3.63
C ASP A 49 -15.92 -1.56 -2.25
N GLY A 50 -14.65 -1.27 -1.96
CA GLY A 50 -14.00 -1.64 -0.72
C GLY A 50 -14.37 -0.68 0.40
N GLU A 51 -14.71 -1.24 1.56
CA GLU A 51 -14.89 -0.51 2.81
C GLU A 51 -13.60 -0.48 3.64
N HIS A 52 -13.64 0.09 4.83
CA HIS A 52 -12.47 0.33 5.68
C HIS A 52 -11.66 -0.94 6.00
N ARG A 53 -12.32 -2.08 6.22
CA ARG A 53 -11.70 -3.34 6.67
C ARG A 53 -11.15 -4.19 5.54
N LEU A 54 -11.66 -4.07 4.32
CA LEU A 54 -11.27 -4.88 3.15
C LEU A 54 -11.17 -6.38 3.47
N SER A 55 -12.16 -6.90 4.20
CA SER A 55 -12.11 -8.26 4.77
C SER A 55 -12.90 -9.30 3.98
N ARG A 56 -13.46 -8.93 2.83
CA ARG A 56 -14.14 -9.89 1.94
C ARG A 56 -13.12 -10.85 1.35
N PRO A 57 -13.51 -12.09 0.98
CA PRO A 57 -12.58 -13.05 0.39
C PRO A 57 -11.78 -12.50 -0.80
N GLN A 58 -12.41 -11.72 -1.70
CA GLN A 58 -11.69 -11.11 -2.82
C GLN A 58 -10.69 -10.02 -2.43
N ASP A 59 -10.94 -9.30 -1.33
CA ASP A 59 -10.05 -8.22 -0.88
C ASP A 59 -8.83 -8.81 -0.17
N ILE A 60 -9.04 -9.86 0.62
CA ILE A 60 -7.95 -10.66 1.21
C ILE A 60 -7.11 -11.30 0.11
N ALA A 61 -7.73 -11.88 -0.92
CA ALA A 61 -7.00 -12.46 -2.04
C ALA A 61 -6.11 -11.41 -2.74
N ARG A 62 -6.64 -10.19 -2.97
CA ARG A 62 -5.84 -9.08 -3.51
C ARG A 62 -4.66 -8.72 -2.60
N LEU A 63 -4.90 -8.62 -1.29
CA LEU A 63 -3.83 -8.34 -0.33
C LEU A 63 -2.70 -9.38 -0.42
N LEU A 64 -3.04 -10.66 -0.45
CA LEU A 64 -2.06 -11.75 -0.58
C LEU A 64 -1.27 -11.64 -1.89
N SER A 65 -1.94 -11.41 -3.02
CA SER A 65 -1.26 -11.22 -4.31
C SER A 65 -0.32 -10.01 -4.31
N LEU A 66 -0.67 -8.92 -3.61
CA LEU A 66 0.21 -7.75 -3.48
C LEU A 66 1.45 -8.04 -2.63
N ILE A 67 1.33 -8.88 -1.60
CA ILE A 67 2.47 -9.33 -0.79
C ILE A 67 3.43 -10.13 -1.67
N GLU A 68 2.91 -11.13 -2.40
CA GLU A 68 3.73 -11.95 -3.31
C GLU A 68 4.44 -11.10 -4.37
N ALA A 69 3.75 -10.10 -4.93
CA ALA A 69 4.34 -9.18 -5.91
C ALA A 69 5.46 -8.31 -5.29
N ALA A 70 5.26 -7.80 -4.07
CA ALA A 70 6.26 -7.00 -3.37
C ALA A 70 7.52 -7.81 -3.03
N GLU A 71 7.35 -9.08 -2.63
CA GLU A 71 8.48 -10.00 -2.39
C GLU A 71 9.30 -10.27 -3.65
N GLN A 72 8.64 -10.37 -4.80
CA GLN A 72 9.32 -10.58 -6.09
C GLN A 72 10.06 -9.32 -6.57
N ALA A 73 9.50 -8.13 -6.32
CA ALA A 73 10.10 -6.86 -6.73
C ALA A 73 11.35 -6.49 -5.90
N HIS A 74 11.45 -7.00 -4.68
CA HIS A 74 12.64 -6.87 -3.84
C HIS A 74 13.10 -8.25 -3.36
N PRO A 75 13.95 -8.95 -4.14
CA PRO A 75 14.41 -10.26 -3.75
C PRO A 75 15.08 -10.19 -2.37
N PRO A 76 14.82 -11.16 -1.48
CA PRO A 76 15.44 -11.18 -0.16
C PRO A 76 16.96 -11.12 -0.33
N ARG A 77 17.61 -10.18 0.36
CA ARG A 77 19.08 -10.09 0.34
C ARG A 77 19.63 -11.46 0.75
N PRO A 78 20.46 -12.12 -0.07
CA PRO A 78 21.03 -13.40 0.30
C PRO A 78 21.89 -13.22 1.55
N GLY A 79 21.50 -13.88 2.65
CA GLY A 79 22.30 -14.09 3.86
C GLY A 79 23.02 -12.87 4.42
N GLY A 80 22.38 -12.14 5.34
CA GLY A 80 23.15 -11.40 6.34
C GLY A 80 23.86 -12.40 7.26
N GLN A 81 25.19 -12.41 7.24
CA GLN A 81 26.03 -13.02 8.28
C GLN A 81 25.78 -12.34 9.63
#